data_AF-A0A2H0K670-F1
#
_entry.id   AF-A0A2H0K670-F1
#
_cell.length_a   1.000
_cell.length_b   1.000
_cell.length_c   1.000
_cell.angle_alpha   90.00
_cell.angle_beta   90.00
_cell.angle_gamma   90.00
#
_symmetry.space_group_name_H-M   'P 1'
#
loop_
_entity.id
_entity.type
_entity.pdbx_description
1 polymer ?
#
loop_
_entity_poly.entity_id
_entity_poly.type
_entity_poly.pdbx_seq_one_letter_code
_entity_poly.pdbx_strand_id
1 'polypeptide(L)'
;MNKNYINPIKLIIAIFVIVVLVIVKIFVSSCRESVCIKPIPSFWNYTIFLDTKTATTIYPNIYLPEEMYSHYISGELSITESSVLLHERTHIERQGSYGPIKWLFNYIFSRKFRLNEELFAIRKQMEFLALNGEDYDINKKASQFSSPTYLWVTTKEKAEKLLTQMWDDVVD
;
A
#
# COMPACT_ATOMS: atom_id res chain seq x y z
N MET A 1 44.82 -17.91 18.18
CA MET A 1 43.53 -17.93 17.46
C MET A 1 42.85 -16.57 17.64
N ASN A 2 42.87 -15.72 16.61
CA ASN A 2 42.25 -14.40 16.68
C ASN A 2 40.78 -14.54 16.28
N LYS A 3 39.86 -14.48 17.25
CA LYS A 3 38.41 -14.52 16.95
C LYS A 3 38.02 -13.15 16.42
N ASN A 4 37.78 -13.04 15.12
CA ASN A 4 37.22 -11.85 14.49
C ASN A 4 35.82 -11.61 15.06
N TYR A 5 35.73 -10.77 16.10
CA TYR A 5 34.48 -10.32 16.68
C TYR A 5 33.85 -9.32 15.72
N ILE A 6 32.86 -9.77 14.95
CA ILE A 6 32.08 -8.90 14.08
C ILE A 6 31.17 -8.06 14.98
N ASN A 7 31.36 -6.74 14.94
CA ASN A 7 30.54 -5.81 15.71
C ASN A 7 29.06 -5.97 15.27
N PRO A 8 28.13 -6.28 16.19
CA PRO A 8 26.74 -6.57 15.86
C PRO A 8 26.04 -5.38 15.19
N ILE A 9 26.45 -4.14 15.48
CA ILE A 9 25.92 -2.94 14.83
C ILE A 9 26.31 -2.91 13.35
N LYS A 10 27.56 -3.28 13.02
CA LYS A 10 28.02 -3.35 11.62
C LYS A 10 27.27 -4.43 10.84
N LEU A 11 26.93 -5.55 11.48
CA LEU A 11 26.15 -6.62 10.87
C LEU A 11 24.70 -6.17 10.60
N ILE A 12 24.06 -5.48 11.54
CA ILE A 12 22.71 -4.94 11.37
C ILE A 12 22.68 -3.89 10.24
N ILE A 13 23.66 -2.99 10.21
CA ILE A 13 23.77 -1.99 9.13
C ILE A 13 23.99 -2.69 7.78
N ALA A 14 24.85 -3.71 7.71
CA ALA A 14 25.08 -4.46 6.48
C ALA A 14 23.82 -5.18 5.98
N ILE A 15 23.06 -5.81 6.88
CA ILE A 15 21.78 -6.45 6.54
C ILE A 15 20.78 -5.39 6.06
N PHE A 16 20.66 -4.25 6.75
CA PHE A 16 19.78 -3.17 6.33
C PHE A 16 20.16 -2.62 4.96
N VAL A 17 21.45 -2.39 4.70
CA VAL A 17 21.96 -1.95 3.39
C VAL A 17 21.69 -2.99 2.32
N ILE A 18 21.89 -4.29 2.59
CA ILE A 18 21.59 -5.36 1.62
C ILE A 18 20.09 -5.42 1.32
N VAL A 19 19.23 -5.30 2.33
CA VAL A 19 17.77 -5.25 2.15
C VAL A 19 17.39 -4.03 1.30
N VAL A 20 17.93 -2.85 1.62
CA VAL A 20 17.71 -1.62 0.83
C VAL A 20 18.22 -1.78 -0.60
N LEU A 21 19.38 -2.40 -0.82
CA LEU A 21 19.94 -2.60 -2.16
C LEU A 21 19.17 -3.65 -2.98
N VAL A 22 18.67 -4.71 -2.34
CA VAL A 22 17.81 -5.73 -2.99
C VAL A 22 16.47 -5.12 -3.35
N ILE A 23 15.88 -4.32 -2.45
CA ILE A 23 14.71 -3.47 -2.71
C ILE A 23 15.03 -2.62 -3.94
N VAL A 24 16.04 -1.75 -3.90
CA VAL A 24 16.41 -0.86 -5.03
C VAL A 24 16.60 -1.60 -6.35
N LYS A 25 17.23 -2.79 -6.35
CA LYS A 25 17.47 -3.56 -7.58
C LYS A 25 16.20 -4.18 -8.16
N ILE A 26 15.21 -4.53 -7.32
CA ILE A 26 13.86 -4.94 -7.78
C ILE A 26 13.12 -3.76 -8.44
N PHE A 27 13.40 -2.51 -8.02
CA PHE A 27 12.73 -1.30 -8.53
C PHE A 27 13.24 -0.79 -9.90
N VAL A 28 14.35 -1.30 -10.45
CA VAL A 28 14.98 -0.78 -11.68
C VAL A 28 14.49 -1.49 -12.97
N SER A 29 13.54 -2.43 -12.91
CA SER A 29 12.99 -3.03 -14.12
C SER A 29 12.07 -2.05 -14.88
N SER A 30 12.53 -1.63 -16.05
CA SER A 30 11.94 -0.66 -16.99
C SER A 30 10.45 -0.92 -17.29
N CYS A 31 9.56 -0.04 -16.81
CA CYS A 31 8.22 0.13 -17.38
C CYS A 31 8.18 1.31 -18.34
N ARG A 32 7.33 1.17 -19.37
CA ARG A 32 7.09 2.19 -20.40
C ARG A 32 6.11 3.28 -19.93
N GLU A 33 5.34 3.01 -18.89
CA GLU A 33 4.43 3.94 -18.22
C GLU A 33 5.04 4.43 -16.89
N SER A 34 4.57 5.58 -16.38
CA SER A 34 5.01 6.13 -15.09
C SER A 34 4.73 5.21 -13.90
N VAL A 35 3.91 4.17 -14.09
CA VAL A 35 3.53 3.17 -13.09
C VAL A 35 3.64 1.76 -13.68
N CYS A 36 4.22 0.82 -12.93
CA CYS A 36 4.27 -0.60 -13.26
C CYS A 36 3.18 -1.37 -12.53
N ILE A 37 2.34 -2.14 -13.22
CA ILE A 37 1.40 -3.08 -12.58
C ILE A 37 1.99 -4.49 -12.67
N LYS A 38 2.08 -5.18 -11.54
CA LYS A 38 2.73 -6.50 -11.39
C LYS A 38 1.88 -7.42 -10.51
N PRO A 39 1.97 -8.75 -10.66
CA PRO A 39 1.41 -9.66 -9.67
C PRO A 39 2.24 -9.62 -8.39
N ILE A 40 1.59 -9.83 -7.24
CA ILE A 40 2.30 -10.03 -5.96
C ILE A 40 3.20 -11.27 -6.07
N PRO A 41 4.51 -11.17 -5.78
CA PRO A 41 5.39 -12.33 -5.81
C PRO A 41 5.02 -13.38 -4.76
N SER A 42 5.02 -14.65 -5.14
CA SER A 42 4.64 -15.75 -4.23
C SER A 42 5.47 -15.83 -2.94
N PHE A 43 6.72 -15.35 -2.97
CA PHE A 43 7.60 -15.33 -1.80
C PHE A 43 7.20 -14.30 -0.73
N TRP A 44 6.29 -13.37 -1.03
CA TRP A 44 5.77 -12.42 -0.03
C TRP A 44 5.00 -13.11 1.10
N ASN A 45 4.45 -14.31 0.85
CA ASN A 45 3.82 -15.15 1.87
C ASN A 45 4.74 -15.50 3.05
N TYR A 46 6.06 -15.38 2.88
CA TYR A 46 7.04 -15.64 3.95
C TYR A 46 7.38 -14.40 4.77
N THR A 47 6.77 -13.26 4.48
CA THR A 47 7.00 -12.00 5.20
C THR A 47 5.80 -11.69 6.08
N ILE A 48 6.05 -11.31 7.34
CA ILE A 48 4.98 -11.00 8.31
C ILE A 48 4.32 -9.64 8.09
N PHE A 49 4.84 -8.82 7.18
CA PHE A 49 4.42 -7.42 6.97
C PHE A 49 3.75 -7.16 5.63
N LEU A 50 3.75 -8.12 4.69
CA LEU A 50 3.16 -7.95 3.37
C LEU A 50 2.00 -8.94 3.22
N ASP A 51 0.81 -8.42 2.96
CA ASP A 51 -0.39 -9.21 2.70
C ASP A 51 -0.43 -9.58 1.21
N THR A 52 -0.62 -10.86 0.91
CA THR A 52 -0.73 -11.35 -0.48
C THR A 52 -2.15 -11.30 -1.03
N LYS A 53 -3.13 -10.95 -0.18
CA LYS A 53 -4.54 -10.84 -0.55
C LYS A 53 -5.01 -9.41 -0.82
N THR A 54 -4.16 -8.43 -0.55
CA THR A 54 -4.49 -7.01 -0.71
C THR A 54 -3.52 -6.39 -1.68
N ALA A 55 -4.01 -5.50 -2.56
CA ALA A 55 -3.13 -4.71 -3.42
C ALA A 55 -2.17 -3.88 -2.57
N THR A 56 -0.98 -3.58 -3.10
CA THR A 56 0.05 -2.84 -2.37
C THR A 56 0.91 -2.06 -3.34
N THR A 57 1.37 -0.89 -2.91
CA THR A 57 2.23 -0.02 -3.72
C THR A 57 3.62 0.14 -3.16
N ILE A 58 4.61 0.01 -4.04
CA ILE A 58 5.99 0.41 -3.76
C ILE A 58 6.53 1.07 -5.03
N TYR A 59 6.68 2.40 -5.00
CA TYR A 59 7.05 3.21 -6.16
C TYR A 59 8.20 2.63 -6.99
N PRO A 60 8.08 2.53 -8.33
CA PRO A 60 6.93 2.95 -9.17
C PRO A 60 5.91 1.83 -9.44
N ASN A 61 5.83 0.80 -8.59
CA ASN A 61 5.05 -0.41 -8.85
C ASN A 61 3.78 -0.52 -7.99
N ILE A 62 2.69 -0.94 -8.63
CA ILE A 62 1.49 -1.48 -8.00
C ILE A 62 1.56 -3.01 -8.10
N TYR A 63 1.40 -3.68 -6.97
CA TYR A 63 1.35 -5.14 -6.88
C TYR A 63 -0.09 -5.57 -6.60
N LEU A 64 -0.64 -6.43 -7.48
CA LEU A 64 -2.01 -6.91 -7.39
C LEU A 64 -2.05 -8.40 -6.96
N PRO A 65 -3.06 -8.82 -6.18
CA PRO A 65 -3.34 -10.24 -5.98
C PRO A 65 -3.52 -10.96 -7.32
N GLU A 66 -3.16 -12.24 -7.38
CA GLU A 66 -3.11 -13.01 -8.64
C GLU A 66 -4.42 -12.98 -9.45
N GLU A 67 -5.55 -13.10 -8.77
CA GLU A 67 -6.89 -13.01 -9.37
C GLU A 67 -7.12 -11.63 -10.00
N MET A 68 -6.96 -10.55 -9.23
CA MET A 68 -7.11 -9.18 -9.72
C MET A 68 -6.10 -8.83 -10.82
N TYR A 69 -4.87 -9.34 -10.75
CA TYR A 69 -3.88 -9.17 -11.82
C TYR A 69 -4.33 -9.87 -13.11
N SER A 70 -4.94 -11.05 -13.01
CA SER A 70 -5.48 -11.77 -14.17
C SER A 70 -6.61 -10.97 -14.83
N HIS A 71 -7.53 -10.42 -14.04
CA HIS A 71 -8.58 -9.52 -14.53
C HIS A 71 -8.02 -8.23 -15.15
N TYR A 72 -6.94 -7.68 -14.57
CA TYR A 72 -6.26 -6.51 -15.14
C TYR A 72 -5.70 -6.81 -16.54
N ILE A 73 -5.05 -7.97 -16.72
CA ILE A 73 -4.47 -8.36 -18.01
C ILE A 73 -5.55 -8.73 -19.04
N SER A 74 -6.66 -9.34 -18.61
CA SER A 74 -7.80 -9.63 -19.51
C SER A 74 -8.63 -8.40 -19.85
N GLY A 75 -8.47 -7.29 -19.12
CA GLY A 75 -9.25 -6.06 -19.30
C GLY A 75 -10.65 -6.14 -18.68
N GLU A 76 -10.85 -7.05 -17.73
CA GLU A 76 -12.17 -7.39 -17.14
C GLU A 76 -12.23 -7.04 -15.64
N LEU A 77 -11.58 -5.94 -15.23
CA LEU A 77 -11.70 -5.48 -13.85
C LEU A 77 -13.14 -5.11 -13.52
N SER A 78 -13.65 -5.64 -12.40
CA SER A 78 -14.89 -5.16 -11.81
C SER A 78 -14.77 -3.69 -11.37
N ILE A 79 -15.90 -3.05 -11.07
CA ILE A 79 -15.93 -1.68 -10.52
C ILE A 79 -15.16 -1.63 -9.19
N THR A 80 -15.38 -2.62 -8.32
CA THR A 80 -14.67 -2.75 -7.05
C THR A 80 -13.16 -2.86 -7.24
N GLU A 81 -12.69 -3.71 -8.15
CA GLU A 81 -11.26 -3.84 -8.43
C GLU A 81 -10.68 -2.58 -9.09
N SER A 82 -11.43 -1.95 -9.98
CA SER A 82 -11.06 -0.66 -10.58
C SER A 82 -10.90 0.43 -9.51
N SER A 83 -11.76 0.44 -8.49
CA SER A 83 -11.66 1.34 -7.35
C SER A 83 -10.39 1.10 -6.52
N VAL A 84 -10.02 -0.16 -6.31
CA VAL A 84 -8.78 -0.53 -5.61
C VAL A 84 -7.57 -0.09 -6.43
N LEU A 85 -7.59 -0.27 -7.75
CA LEU A 85 -6.50 0.19 -8.62
C LEU A 85 -6.37 1.72 -8.60
N LEU A 86 -7.48 2.46 -8.53
CA LEU A 86 -7.46 3.91 -8.36
C LEU A 86 -6.84 4.34 -7.02
N HIS A 87 -7.17 3.64 -5.93
CA HIS A 87 -6.57 3.85 -4.61
C HIS A 87 -5.05 3.69 -4.67
N GLU A 88 -4.56 2.59 -5.26
CA GLU A 88 -3.12 2.34 -5.40
C GLU A 88 -2.42 3.35 -6.33
N ARG A 89 -3.05 3.73 -7.44
CA ARG A 89 -2.52 4.80 -8.32
C ARG A 89 -2.34 6.11 -7.57
N THR A 90 -3.29 6.46 -6.71
CA THR A 90 -3.20 7.65 -5.85
C THR A 90 -1.98 7.58 -4.93
N HIS A 91 -1.69 6.42 -4.35
CA HIS A 91 -0.47 6.23 -3.55
C HIS A 91 0.80 6.40 -4.37
N ILE A 92 0.87 5.87 -5.60
CA ILE A 92 2.05 6.04 -6.47
C ILE A 92 2.29 7.50 -6.84
N GLU A 93 1.25 8.24 -7.21
CA GLU A 93 1.33 9.67 -7.51
C GLU A 93 1.82 10.48 -6.29
N ARG A 94 1.32 10.15 -5.10
CA ARG A 94 1.75 10.76 -3.85
C ARG A 94 3.17 10.38 -3.45
N GLN A 95 3.58 9.13 -3.66
CA GLN A 95 4.96 8.69 -3.45
C GLN A 95 5.93 9.44 -4.38
N GLY A 96 5.58 9.57 -5.66
CA GLY A 96 6.37 10.30 -6.66
C GLY A 96 6.51 11.78 -6.33
N SER A 97 5.39 12.47 -6.04
CA SER A 97 5.38 13.91 -5.74
C SER A 97 6.05 14.27 -4.41
N TYR A 98 5.92 13.41 -3.39
CA TYR A 98 6.52 13.65 -2.07
C TYR A 98 8.01 13.26 -1.98
N GLY A 99 8.47 12.41 -2.91
CA GLY A 99 9.77 11.75 -2.85
C GLY A 99 9.63 10.35 -2.22
N PRO A 100 9.81 9.26 -2.99
CA PRO A 100 9.44 7.90 -2.56
C PRO A 100 10.09 7.45 -1.25
N ILE A 101 11.37 7.75 -1.06
CA ILE A 101 12.13 7.38 0.16
C ILE A 101 11.58 8.11 1.38
N LYS A 102 11.33 9.42 1.25
CA LYS A 102 10.80 10.27 2.33
C LYS A 102 9.37 9.86 2.68
N TRP A 103 8.58 9.55 1.65
CA TRP A 103 7.21 9.05 1.81
C TRP A 103 7.20 7.75 2.58
N LEU A 104 8.01 6.75 2.18
CA LEU A 104 8.11 5.45 2.84
C LEU A 104 8.53 5.59 4.31
N PHE A 105 9.54 6.42 4.58
CA PHE A 105 9.98 6.67 5.95
C PHE A 105 8.85 7.23 6.81
N ASN A 106 8.15 8.26 6.33
CA ASN A 106 7.02 8.84 7.06
C ASN A 106 5.85 7.87 7.22
N TYR A 107 5.57 7.06 6.20
CA TYR A 107 4.50 6.06 6.25
C TYR A 107 4.78 5.00 7.33
N ILE A 108 6.03 4.57 7.49
CA ILE A 108 6.41 3.59 8.52
C ILE A 108 6.38 4.22 9.93
N PHE A 109 6.96 5.42 10.11
CA PHE A 109 7.21 5.98 11.44
C PHE A 109 6.15 6.95 11.95
N SER A 110 5.27 7.49 11.10
CA SER A 110 4.24 8.46 11.50
C SER A 110 2.84 7.93 11.25
N ARG A 111 2.15 7.50 12.33
CA ARG A 111 0.75 7.06 12.27
C ARG A 111 -0.17 8.15 11.70
N LYS A 112 0.07 9.42 12.05
CA LYS A 112 -0.70 10.56 11.52
C LYS A 112 -0.51 10.70 10.01
N PHE A 113 0.73 10.58 9.53
CA PHE A 113 1.00 10.63 8.10
C PHE A 113 0.29 9.47 7.40
N ARG A 114 0.50 8.23 7.86
CA ARG A 114 -0.16 7.04 7.30
C ARG A 114 -1.67 7.19 7.22
N LEU A 115 -2.32 7.60 8.32
CA LEU A 115 -3.77 7.80 8.34
C LEU A 115 -4.22 8.81 7.28
N ASN A 116 -3.53 9.94 7.17
CA ASN A 116 -3.87 10.97 6.19
C ASN A 116 -3.67 10.49 4.75
N GLU A 117 -2.61 9.72 4.48
CA GLU A 117 -2.36 9.14 3.16
C GLU A 117 -3.48 8.18 2.75
N GLU A 118 -3.85 7.27 3.66
CA GLU A 118 -4.93 6.31 3.41
C GLU A 118 -6.27 7.01 3.23
N LEU A 119 -6.61 7.97 4.09
CA LEU A 119 -7.86 8.74 3.96
C LEU A 119 -7.93 9.51 2.63
N PHE A 120 -6.80 10.05 2.16
CA PHE A 120 -6.75 10.73 0.86
C PHE A 120 -7.03 9.77 -0.30
N ALA A 121 -6.40 8.59 -0.31
CA ALA A 121 -6.62 7.59 -1.35
C ALA A 121 -8.01 6.95 -1.26
N ILE A 122 -8.54 6.73 -0.05
CA ILE A 122 -9.90 6.22 0.19
C ILE A 122 -10.95 7.21 -0.30
N ARG A 123 -10.77 8.52 -0.09
CA ARG A 123 -11.72 9.51 -0.61
C ARG A 123 -11.88 9.40 -2.13
N LYS A 124 -10.76 9.25 -2.86
CA LYS A 124 -10.78 9.04 -4.31
C LYS A 124 -11.47 7.73 -4.70
N GLN A 125 -11.24 6.67 -3.93
CA GLN A 125 -11.92 5.40 -4.11
C GLN A 125 -13.44 5.51 -3.89
N MET A 126 -13.87 6.21 -2.84
CA MET A 126 -15.28 6.48 -2.52
C MET A 126 -15.95 7.30 -3.62
N GLU A 127 -15.34 8.40 -4.06
CA GLU A 127 -15.83 9.23 -5.17
C GLU A 127 -16.07 8.37 -6.43
N PHE A 128 -15.15 7.46 -6.75
CA PHE A 128 -15.31 6.54 -7.88
C PHE A 128 -16.45 5.55 -7.69
N LEU A 129 -16.59 4.92 -6.52
CA LEU A 129 -17.64 3.95 -6.27
C LEU A 129 -19.02 4.59 -6.30
N ALA A 130 -19.18 5.76 -5.67
CA ALA A 130 -20.43 6.52 -5.67
C ALA A 130 -20.87 6.87 -7.11
N LEU A 131 -19.94 7.34 -7.96
CA LEU A 131 -20.23 7.63 -9.37
C LEU A 131 -20.67 6.41 -10.19
N ASN A 132 -20.30 5.21 -9.74
CA ASN A 132 -20.65 3.96 -10.40
C ASN A 132 -21.80 3.22 -9.70
N GLY A 133 -22.44 3.83 -8.70
CA GLY A 133 -23.58 3.25 -7.98
C GLY A 133 -23.22 2.08 -7.07
N GLU A 134 -21.97 2.00 -6.61
CA GLU A 134 -21.48 0.97 -5.69
C GLU A 134 -21.26 1.55 -4.28
N ASP A 135 -21.48 0.72 -3.25
CA ASP A 135 -21.27 1.09 -1.86
C ASP A 135 -19.80 0.92 -1.42
N TYR A 136 -19.38 1.71 -0.42
CA TYR A 136 -18.09 1.52 0.25
C TYR A 136 -18.22 0.68 1.52
N ASP A 137 -17.46 -0.42 1.62
CA ASP A 137 -17.44 -1.27 2.84
C ASP A 137 -16.60 -0.62 3.97
N ILE A 138 -17.24 0.31 4.68
CA ILE A 138 -16.68 1.04 5.81
C ILE A 138 -16.24 0.09 6.93
N ASN A 139 -17.05 -0.91 7.26
CA ASN A 139 -16.79 -1.83 8.37
C ASN A 139 -15.52 -2.66 8.13
N LYS A 140 -15.35 -3.17 6.91
CA LYS A 140 -14.14 -3.90 6.51
C LYS A 140 -12.92 -2.99 6.58
N LYS A 141 -12.98 -1.78 6.01
CA LYS A 141 -11.84 -0.86 6.00
C LYS A 141 -11.48 -0.37 7.41
N ALA A 142 -12.46 -0.08 8.25
CA ALA A 142 -12.21 0.29 9.64
C ALA A 142 -11.57 -0.85 10.45
N SER A 143 -11.99 -2.08 10.20
CA SER A 143 -11.37 -3.26 10.81
C SER A 143 -9.92 -3.41 10.36
N GLN A 144 -9.62 -3.16 9.07
CA GLN A 144 -8.25 -3.11 8.55
C GLN A 144 -7.40 -2.03 9.26
N PHE A 145 -7.90 -0.81 9.44
CA PHE A 145 -7.14 0.25 10.12
C PHE A 145 -6.76 -0.10 11.57
N SER A 146 -7.58 -0.92 12.23
CA SER A 146 -7.31 -1.42 13.58
C SER A 146 -6.45 -2.68 13.64
N SER A 147 -6.01 -3.22 12.50
CA SER A 147 -5.28 -4.48 12.43
C SER A 147 -3.76 -4.30 12.57
N PRO A 148 -3.03 -5.39 12.87
CA PRO A 148 -1.57 -5.40 12.79
C PRO A 148 -1.03 -5.09 11.39
N THR A 149 -1.76 -5.47 10.33
CA THR A 149 -1.29 -5.26 8.94
C THR A 149 -1.19 -3.77 8.58
N TYR A 150 -2.02 -2.93 9.21
CA TYR A 150 -1.94 -1.46 9.12
C TYR A 150 -1.16 -0.82 10.28
N LEU A 151 -0.47 -1.63 11.08
CA LEU A 151 0.21 -1.29 12.34
C LEU A 151 -0.67 -0.46 13.29
N TRP A 152 -1.94 -0.84 13.43
CA TRP A 152 -2.92 -0.20 14.32
C TRP A 152 -2.95 1.32 14.13
N VAL A 153 -3.18 1.76 12.90
CA VAL A 153 -3.11 3.19 12.53
C VAL A 153 -4.10 4.03 13.35
N THR A 154 -5.28 3.47 13.65
CA THR A 154 -6.27 4.04 14.56
C THR A 154 -7.16 2.95 15.18
N THR A 155 -8.01 3.28 16.15
CA THR A 155 -9.04 2.37 16.66
C THR A 155 -10.15 2.17 15.62
N LYS A 156 -10.82 1.00 15.65
CA LYS A 156 -11.92 0.67 14.74
C LYS A 156 -13.04 1.71 14.81
N GLU A 157 -13.53 2.05 16.00
CA GLU A 157 -14.57 3.06 16.21
C GLU A 157 -14.21 4.42 15.59
N LYS A 158 -12.96 4.87 15.78
CA LYS A 158 -12.50 6.13 15.19
C LYS A 158 -12.38 6.04 13.66
N ALA A 159 -11.97 4.89 13.12
CA ALA A 159 -11.94 4.67 11.67
C ALA A 159 -13.34 4.68 11.08
N GLU A 160 -14.30 3.95 11.68
CA GLU A 160 -15.70 3.93 11.25
C GLU A 160 -16.27 5.35 11.19
N LYS A 161 -16.12 6.12 12.26
CA LYS A 161 -16.59 7.51 12.29
C LYS A 161 -16.01 8.37 11.16
N LEU A 162 -14.69 8.30 10.94
CA LEU A 162 -14.03 9.09 9.90
C LEU A 162 -14.46 8.68 8.48
N LEU A 163 -14.60 7.37 8.26
CA LEU A 163 -14.98 6.81 6.96
C LEU A 163 -16.46 7.06 6.65
N THR A 164 -17.35 6.94 7.63
CA THR A 164 -18.78 7.29 7.48
C THR A 164 -18.93 8.76 7.13
N GLN A 165 -18.30 9.67 7.88
CA GLN A 165 -18.34 11.10 7.58
C GLN A 165 -17.85 11.40 6.16
N MET A 166 -16.78 10.73 5.72
CA MET A 166 -16.24 10.91 4.38
C MET A 166 -17.15 10.35 3.29
N TRP A 167 -17.85 9.25 3.56
CA TRP A 167 -18.81 8.67 2.62
C TRP A 167 -20.04 9.56 2.47
N ASP A 168 -20.61 10.02 3.59
CA ASP A 168 -21.74 10.95 3.61
C ASP A 168 -21.40 12.21 2.79
N ASP A 169 -20.22 12.80 3.01
CA ASP A 169 -19.71 13.95 2.23
C ASP A 169 -19.58 13.70 0.71
N VAL A 170 -19.48 12.44 0.27
CA VAL A 170 -19.30 12.04 -1.14
C VAL A 170 -20.63 11.76 -1.83
N VAL A 171 -21.62 11.25 -1.09
CA VAL A 171 -22.93 10.86 -1.64
C VAL A 171 -24.01 11.95 -1.48
N ASP A 172 -23.77 12.96 -0.64
CA ASP A 172 -24.58 14.19 -0.54
C ASP A 172 -24.45 15.09 -1.79
#